data_AF-A0A2W4LBZ0-F1
#
_entry.id   AF-A0A2W4LBZ0-F1
#
_cell.length_a   1.000
_cell.length_b   1.000
_cell.length_c   1.000
_cell.angle_alpha   90.00
_cell.angle_beta   90.00
_cell.angle_gamma   90.00
#
_symmetry.space_group_name_H-M   'P 1'
#
loop_
_entity.id
_entity.type
_entity.pdbx_description
1 polymer ?
#
loop_
_entity_poly.entity_id
_entity_poly.type
_entity_poly.pdbx_seq_one_letter_code
_entity_poly.pdbx_strand_id
1 'polypeptide(L)'
;MERAIELDPEDAENFFIRAVMYREMGRFIEALADHARAIELVPGEAEVFTQRAVTYRDMERYAEALADHDRAIELGPDGFAIGQRAITYRCMGRFEDALADHDRAIELGPDEYTNFRDRAVTYRCMGRFEDALADHDRAIELGPNRYQNFVERAVTYALMGREEEKAADVARAIELNPGCASMCAQPDDQPPGRPDPA
;
A
#
# COMPACT_ATOMS: atom_id res chain seq x y z
N MET A 1 5.91 9.84 -29.01
CA MET A 1 5.41 10.34 -27.71
C MET A 1 6.08 11.67 -27.33
N GLU A 2 6.33 12.56 -28.30
CA GLU A 2 7.12 13.78 -28.05
C GLU A 2 6.28 15.05 -28.31
N ARG A 3 4.95 14.92 -28.34
CA ARG A 3 4.05 15.99 -28.81
C ARG A 3 2.74 16.12 -28.02
N ALA A 4 2.80 15.97 -26.70
CA ALA A 4 1.64 16.15 -25.82
C ALA A 4 1.90 17.03 -24.60
N ILE A 5 3.00 17.80 -24.54
CA ILE A 5 3.31 18.64 -23.37
C ILE A 5 3.77 20.02 -23.84
N GLU A 6 2.83 20.82 -24.29
CA GLU A 6 2.82 22.26 -23.97
C GLU A 6 1.60 22.46 -23.05
N LEU A 7 1.71 21.89 -21.85
CA LEU A 7 0.78 22.16 -20.74
C LEU A 7 1.50 23.12 -19.80
N ASP A 8 0.73 24.02 -19.19
CA ASP A 8 1.20 25.16 -18.42
C ASP A 8 2.39 24.78 -17.49
N PRO A 9 3.59 25.37 -17.70
CA PRO A 9 4.78 25.04 -16.92
C PRO A 9 4.67 25.37 -15.42
N GLU A 10 3.57 26.00 -14.99
CA GLU A 10 3.29 26.34 -13.58
C GLU A 10 2.13 25.52 -12.96
N ASP A 11 1.61 24.53 -13.65
CA ASP A 11 0.52 23.69 -13.13
C ASP A 11 1.05 22.54 -12.26
N ALA A 12 0.78 22.62 -10.95
CA ALA A 12 1.18 21.64 -9.95
C ALA A 12 0.66 20.23 -10.27
N GLU A 13 -0.52 20.12 -10.89
CA GLU A 13 -1.13 18.83 -11.23
C GLU A 13 -0.30 18.07 -12.27
N ASN A 14 0.30 18.79 -13.24
CA ASN A 14 1.16 18.17 -14.25
C ASN A 14 2.44 17.58 -13.63
N PHE A 15 3.05 18.30 -12.69
CA PHE A 15 4.20 17.79 -11.94
C PHE A 15 3.81 16.58 -11.09
N PHE A 16 2.67 16.65 -10.38
CA PHE A 16 2.16 15.55 -9.59
C PHE A 16 1.93 14.27 -10.43
N ILE A 17 1.18 14.37 -11.53
CA ILE A 17 0.90 13.23 -12.41
C ILE A 17 2.19 12.64 -12.97
N ARG A 18 3.12 13.50 -13.44
CA ARG A 18 4.40 13.05 -13.99
C ARG A 18 5.27 12.37 -12.93
N ALA A 19 5.26 12.88 -11.70
CA ALA A 19 5.96 12.27 -10.58
C ALA A 19 5.48 10.85 -10.31
N VAL A 20 4.16 10.65 -10.26
CA VAL A 20 3.56 9.30 -10.09
C VAL A 20 4.00 8.39 -11.24
N MET A 21 3.95 8.86 -12.49
CA MET A 21 4.41 8.07 -13.63
C MET A 21 5.90 7.72 -13.55
N TYR A 22 6.75 8.66 -13.12
CA TYR A 22 8.17 8.38 -12.92
C TYR A 22 8.41 7.36 -11.81
N ARG A 23 7.65 7.40 -10.71
CA ARG A 23 7.72 6.38 -9.66
C ARG A 23 7.37 5.00 -10.20
N GLU A 24 6.27 4.86 -10.94
CA GLU A 24 5.86 3.59 -11.55
C GLU A 24 6.91 3.04 -12.55
N MET A 25 7.70 3.92 -13.17
CA MET A 25 8.84 3.55 -14.03
C MET A 25 10.14 3.26 -13.25
N GLY A 26 10.14 3.34 -11.92
CA GLY A 26 11.33 3.20 -11.07
C GLY A 26 12.29 4.39 -11.12
N ARG A 27 11.87 5.51 -11.71
CA ARG A 27 12.65 6.76 -11.86
C ARG A 27 12.44 7.65 -10.64
N PHE A 28 12.84 7.15 -9.48
CA PHE A 28 12.47 7.75 -8.19
C PHE A 28 13.06 9.15 -7.98
N ILE A 29 14.27 9.42 -8.47
CA ILE A 29 14.90 10.75 -8.31
C ILE A 29 14.11 11.82 -9.09
N GLU A 30 13.72 11.53 -10.32
CA GLU A 30 12.85 12.44 -11.10
C GLU A 30 11.46 12.58 -10.48
N ALA A 31 10.89 11.48 -9.95
CA ALA A 31 9.61 11.54 -9.24
C ALA A 31 9.67 12.47 -8.02
N LEU A 32 10.72 12.36 -7.19
CA LEU A 32 10.91 13.22 -6.03
C LEU A 32 11.08 14.70 -6.41
N ALA A 33 11.80 14.98 -7.50
CA ALA A 33 11.98 16.35 -7.99
C ALA A 33 10.65 16.97 -8.44
N ASP A 34 9.83 16.20 -9.16
CA ASP A 34 8.51 16.67 -9.61
C ASP A 34 7.52 16.82 -8.45
N HIS A 35 7.49 15.89 -7.50
CA HIS A 35 6.69 16.06 -6.28
C HIS A 35 7.11 17.30 -5.48
N ALA A 36 8.42 17.56 -5.35
CA ALA A 36 8.90 18.77 -4.69
C ALA A 36 8.42 20.03 -5.41
N ARG A 37 8.43 20.03 -6.75
CA ARG A 37 7.93 21.16 -7.53
C ARG A 37 6.43 21.37 -7.39
N ALA A 38 5.63 20.29 -7.39
CA ALA A 38 4.19 20.37 -7.13
C ALA A 38 3.90 20.96 -5.74
N ILE A 39 4.65 20.55 -4.70
CA ILE A 39 4.53 21.09 -3.34
C ILE A 39 4.93 22.56 -3.26
N GLU A 40 5.96 23.00 -3.98
CA GLU A 40 6.34 24.42 -4.03
C GLU A 40 5.23 25.29 -4.61
N LEU A 41 4.51 24.79 -5.63
CA LEU A 41 3.42 25.48 -6.29
C LEU A 41 2.14 25.48 -5.42
N VAL A 42 1.83 24.34 -4.78
CA VAL A 42 0.64 24.16 -3.93
C VAL A 42 1.04 23.42 -2.63
N PRO A 43 1.51 24.14 -1.59
CA PRO A 43 2.05 23.53 -0.38
C PRO A 43 0.99 22.95 0.58
N GLY A 44 -0.29 23.13 0.28
CA GLY A 44 -1.42 22.67 1.09
C GLY A 44 -2.05 21.36 0.64
N GLU A 45 -1.51 20.72 -0.39
CA GLU A 45 -2.11 19.54 -1.00
C GLU A 45 -1.58 18.24 -0.36
N ALA A 46 -2.36 17.68 0.57
CA ALA A 46 -1.98 16.49 1.35
C ALA A 46 -1.64 15.26 0.49
N GLU A 47 -2.31 15.10 -0.66
CA GLU A 47 -2.10 13.97 -1.56
C GLU A 47 -0.67 13.96 -2.14
N VAL A 48 -0.12 15.13 -2.48
CA VAL A 48 1.24 15.22 -3.05
C VAL A 48 2.29 14.77 -2.03
N PHE A 49 2.13 15.15 -0.76
CA PHE A 49 2.97 14.64 0.33
C PHE A 49 2.83 13.13 0.50
N THR A 50 1.61 12.59 0.46
CA THR A 50 1.37 11.15 0.56
C THR A 50 2.05 10.38 -0.58
N GLN A 51 1.94 10.84 -1.83
CA GLN A 51 2.58 10.16 -2.97
C GLN A 51 4.12 10.30 -2.97
N ARG A 52 4.64 11.44 -2.49
CA ARG A 52 6.10 11.60 -2.31
C ARG A 52 6.62 10.68 -1.20
N ALA A 53 5.87 10.53 -0.10
CA ALA A 53 6.17 9.58 0.96
C ALA A 53 6.22 8.14 0.45
N VAL A 54 5.27 7.73 -0.40
CA VAL A 54 5.30 6.42 -1.07
C VAL A 54 6.57 6.26 -1.90
N THR A 55 6.95 7.29 -2.67
CA THR A 55 8.21 7.26 -3.44
C THR A 55 9.43 7.10 -2.52
N TYR A 56 9.48 7.80 -1.38
CA TYR A 56 10.54 7.62 -0.40
C TYR A 56 10.56 6.20 0.18
N ARG A 57 9.38 5.62 0.50
CA ARG A 57 9.26 4.25 0.99
C ARG A 57 9.76 3.23 -0.03
N ASP A 58 9.46 3.40 -1.31
CA ASP A 58 9.93 2.52 -2.39
C ASP A 58 11.45 2.59 -2.56
N MET A 59 12.08 3.67 -2.11
CA MET A 59 13.54 3.82 -2.00
C MET A 59 14.10 3.38 -0.63
N GLU A 60 13.30 2.77 0.24
CA GLU A 60 13.63 2.41 1.63
C GLU A 60 14.05 3.61 2.53
N ARG A 61 13.69 4.83 2.12
CA ARG A 61 13.95 6.09 2.85
C ARG A 61 12.81 6.36 3.83
N TYR A 62 12.66 5.48 4.81
CA TYR A 62 11.49 5.45 5.67
C TYR A 62 11.34 6.69 6.57
N ALA A 63 12.44 7.32 7.00
CA ALA A 63 12.37 8.51 7.83
C ALA A 63 11.74 9.70 7.08
N GLU A 64 12.15 9.92 5.83
CA GLU A 64 11.56 10.93 4.96
C GLU A 64 10.12 10.59 4.59
N ALA A 65 9.81 9.31 4.35
CA ALA A 65 8.45 8.86 4.10
C ALA A 65 7.51 9.18 5.28
N LEU A 66 7.93 8.87 6.51
CA LEU A 66 7.15 9.17 7.70
C LEU A 66 6.93 10.68 7.88
N ALA A 67 7.95 11.50 7.66
CA ALA A 67 7.82 12.95 7.78
C ALA A 67 6.80 13.53 6.78
N ASP A 68 6.79 13.02 5.54
CA ASP A 68 5.80 13.45 4.54
C ASP A 68 4.40 12.92 4.83
N HIS A 69 4.25 11.68 5.32
CA HIS A 69 2.96 11.17 5.77
C HIS A 69 2.42 11.99 6.95
N ASP A 70 3.26 12.31 7.94
CA ASP A 70 2.88 13.16 9.07
C ASP A 70 2.39 14.52 8.56
N ARG A 71 3.10 15.10 7.58
CA ARG A 71 2.69 16.38 6.99
C ARG A 71 1.37 16.29 6.24
N ALA A 72 1.12 15.22 5.49
CA ALA A 72 -0.16 14.99 4.81
C ALA A 72 -1.31 14.91 5.83
N ILE A 73 -1.12 14.15 6.92
CA ILE A 73 -2.11 13.96 7.97
C ILE A 73 -2.39 15.27 8.73
N GLU A 74 -1.38 16.12 8.94
CA GLU A 74 -1.54 17.46 9.52
C GLU A 74 -2.37 18.39 8.63
N LEU A 75 -2.20 18.30 7.30
CA LEU A 75 -2.94 19.11 6.33
C LEU A 75 -4.41 18.67 6.22
N GLY A 76 -4.66 17.36 6.33
CA GLY A 76 -5.99 16.79 6.32
C GLY A 76 -5.92 15.31 6.64
N PRO A 77 -6.41 14.85 7.81
CA PRO A 77 -6.40 13.44 8.14
C PRO A 77 -7.44 12.72 7.26
N ASP A 78 -6.96 11.85 6.39
CA ASP A 78 -7.78 10.91 5.63
C ASP A 78 -7.29 9.48 5.86
N GLY A 79 -8.19 8.51 5.67
CA GLY A 79 -7.88 7.10 5.90
C GLY A 79 -6.80 6.56 4.96
N PHE A 80 -6.68 7.10 3.74
CA PHE A 80 -5.69 6.65 2.77
C PHE A 80 -4.27 7.06 3.20
N ALA A 81 -4.04 8.34 3.53
CA ALA A 81 -2.74 8.83 3.97
C ALA A 81 -2.26 8.11 5.25
N ILE A 82 -3.16 7.88 6.20
CA ILE A 82 -2.87 7.14 7.44
C ILE A 82 -2.57 5.67 7.13
N GLY A 83 -3.35 5.01 6.27
CA GLY A 83 -3.09 3.65 5.82
C GLY A 83 -1.73 3.51 5.12
N GLN A 84 -1.34 4.48 4.29
CA GLN A 84 -0.02 4.47 3.65
C GLN A 84 1.13 4.63 4.67
N ARG A 85 0.94 5.43 5.72
CA ARG A 85 1.90 5.53 6.84
C ARG A 85 2.00 4.21 7.61
N ALA A 86 0.88 3.52 7.83
CA ALA A 86 0.87 2.19 8.44
C ALA A 86 1.71 1.18 7.64
N ILE A 87 1.60 1.19 6.30
CA ILE A 87 2.42 0.34 5.44
C ILE A 87 3.91 0.68 5.61
N THR A 88 4.26 1.96 5.69
CA THR A 88 5.63 2.40 5.98
C THR A 88 6.13 1.86 7.33
N TYR A 89 5.32 1.94 8.39
CA TYR A 89 5.66 1.33 9.69
C TYR A 89 5.83 -0.19 9.59
N ARG A 90 4.97 -0.89 8.85
CA ARG A 90 5.11 -2.34 8.61
C ARG A 90 6.43 -2.67 7.92
N CYS A 91 6.83 -1.92 6.88
CA CYS A 91 8.12 -2.11 6.20
C CYS A 91 9.32 -1.94 7.16
N MET A 92 9.20 -1.07 8.16
CA MET A 92 10.20 -0.90 9.22
C MET A 92 10.14 -1.96 10.33
N GLY A 93 9.22 -2.94 10.26
CA GLY A 93 8.98 -3.91 11.32
C GLY A 93 8.27 -3.33 12.57
N ARG A 94 7.77 -2.10 12.49
CA ARG A 94 7.03 -1.43 13.57
C ARG A 94 5.55 -1.81 13.50
N PHE A 95 5.27 -3.09 13.74
CA PHE A 95 3.94 -3.65 13.48
C PHE A 95 2.83 -3.04 14.35
N GLU A 96 3.08 -2.74 15.63
CA GLU A 96 2.04 -2.17 16.50
C GLU A 96 1.67 -0.74 16.12
N ASP A 97 2.65 0.05 15.65
CA ASP A 97 2.37 1.39 15.11
C ASP A 97 1.57 1.29 13.81
N ALA A 98 1.88 0.31 12.96
CA ALA A 98 1.12 0.03 11.74
C ALA A 98 -0.34 -0.39 12.05
N LEU A 99 -0.55 -1.26 13.03
CA LEU A 99 -1.91 -1.65 13.45
C LEU A 99 -2.70 -0.46 13.97
N ALA A 100 -2.11 0.38 14.82
CA ALA A 100 -2.77 1.58 15.33
C ALA A 100 -3.19 2.56 14.23
N ASP A 101 -2.35 2.76 13.21
CA ASP A 101 -2.70 3.60 12.06
C ASP A 101 -3.76 2.94 11.16
N HIS A 102 -3.68 1.62 10.92
CA HIS A 102 -4.72 0.93 10.17
C HIS A 102 -6.08 0.97 10.89
N ASP A 103 -6.11 0.84 12.22
CA ASP A 103 -7.33 1.00 13.02
C ASP A 103 -7.94 2.40 12.81
N ARG A 104 -7.11 3.44 12.92
CA ARG A 104 -7.55 4.82 12.67
C ARG A 104 -8.01 5.06 11.23
N ALA A 105 -7.34 4.45 10.25
CA ALA A 105 -7.74 4.52 8.85
C ALA A 105 -9.11 3.87 8.60
N ILE A 106 -9.38 2.74 9.26
CA ILE A 106 -10.68 2.05 9.21
C ILE A 106 -11.77 2.87 9.89
N GLU A 107 -11.49 3.53 11.02
CA GLU A 107 -12.44 4.42 11.68
C GLU A 107 -12.88 5.59 10.77
N LEU A 108 -11.95 6.13 9.97
CA LEU A 108 -12.24 7.20 9.02
C LEU A 108 -12.93 6.71 7.74
N GLY A 109 -12.70 5.46 7.35
CA GLY A 109 -13.24 4.84 6.14
C GLY A 109 -13.63 3.38 6.37
N PRO A 110 -14.76 3.11 7.06
CA PRO A 110 -15.14 1.74 7.46
C PRO A 110 -15.58 0.84 6.30
N ASP A 111 -15.85 1.43 5.13
CA ASP A 111 -16.24 0.73 3.90
C ASP A 111 -15.05 0.57 2.93
N GLU A 112 -13.86 1.05 3.30
CA GLU A 112 -12.65 0.93 2.48
C GLU A 112 -11.95 -0.41 2.72
N TYR A 113 -12.13 -1.34 1.77
CA TYR A 113 -11.58 -2.71 1.90
C TYR A 113 -10.05 -2.76 1.96
N THR A 114 -9.36 -1.78 1.37
CA THR A 114 -7.88 -1.78 1.31
C THR A 114 -7.25 -1.69 2.70
N ASN A 115 -7.84 -0.88 3.60
CA ASN A 115 -7.32 -0.75 4.97
C ASN A 115 -7.44 -2.06 5.77
N PHE A 116 -8.53 -2.81 5.62
CA PHE A 116 -8.67 -4.14 6.23
C PHE A 116 -7.66 -5.13 5.64
N ARG A 117 -7.54 -5.18 4.31
CA ARG A 117 -6.56 -6.06 3.66
C ARG A 117 -5.13 -5.76 4.11
N ASP A 118 -4.75 -4.50 4.19
CA ASP A 118 -3.38 -4.13 4.54
C ASP A 118 -3.11 -4.32 6.06
N ARG A 119 -4.13 -4.17 6.93
CA ARG A 119 -4.05 -4.56 8.34
C ARG A 119 -3.91 -6.08 8.49
N ALA A 120 -4.63 -6.86 7.70
CA ALA A 120 -4.48 -8.32 7.66
C ALA A 120 -3.07 -8.75 7.29
N VAL A 121 -2.45 -8.11 6.28
CA VAL A 121 -1.04 -8.35 5.92
C VAL A 121 -0.12 -8.05 7.12
N THR A 122 -0.40 -6.98 7.87
CA THR A 122 0.35 -6.65 9.10
C THR A 122 0.21 -7.74 10.16
N TYR A 123 -1.01 -8.22 10.43
CA TYR A 123 -1.24 -9.37 11.33
C TYR A 123 -0.52 -10.64 10.85
N ARG A 124 -0.55 -10.92 9.54
CA ARG A 124 0.15 -12.06 8.93
C ARG A 124 1.66 -11.97 9.15
N CYS A 125 2.28 -10.80 8.97
CA CYS A 125 3.70 -10.59 9.27
C CYS A 125 4.06 -10.85 10.74
N MET A 126 3.13 -10.63 11.66
CA MET A 126 3.28 -10.94 13.08
C MET A 126 2.99 -12.42 13.43
N GLY A 127 2.57 -13.24 12.47
CA GLY A 127 2.13 -14.63 12.69
C GLY A 127 0.74 -14.73 13.33
N ARG A 128 -0.02 -13.64 13.40
CA ARG A 128 -1.40 -13.59 13.92
C ARG A 128 -2.39 -13.96 12.81
N PHE A 129 -2.32 -15.21 12.36
CA PHE A 129 -3.02 -15.62 11.14
C PHE A 129 -4.55 -15.58 11.24
N GLU A 130 -5.14 -15.94 12.38
CA GLU A 130 -6.61 -15.88 12.52
C GLU A 130 -7.14 -14.43 12.52
N ASP A 131 -6.40 -13.47 13.10
CA ASP A 131 -6.73 -12.05 13.00
C ASP A 131 -6.61 -11.55 11.55
N ALA A 132 -5.59 -12.01 10.83
CA ALA A 132 -5.42 -11.71 9.41
C ALA A 132 -6.58 -12.27 8.57
N LEU A 133 -7.02 -13.50 8.83
CA LEU A 133 -8.17 -14.09 8.13
C LEU A 133 -9.45 -13.29 8.37
N ALA A 134 -9.73 -12.86 9.61
CA ALA A 134 -10.90 -12.05 9.93
C ALA A 134 -10.93 -10.73 9.14
N ASP A 135 -9.79 -10.05 9.02
CA ASP A 135 -9.70 -8.81 8.23
C ASP A 135 -9.75 -9.06 6.73
N HIS A 136 -9.17 -10.15 6.24
CA HIS A 136 -9.32 -10.56 4.84
C HIS A 136 -10.77 -10.89 4.49
N ASP A 137 -11.50 -11.57 5.37
CA ASP A 137 -12.94 -11.83 5.22
C ASP A 137 -13.69 -10.52 5.08
N ARG A 138 -13.41 -9.55 5.97
CA ARG A 138 -14.03 -8.22 5.91
C ARG A 138 -13.69 -7.47 4.62
N ALA A 139 -12.44 -7.54 4.15
CA ALA A 139 -12.05 -6.95 2.89
C ALA A 139 -12.77 -7.60 1.69
N ILE A 140 -13.01 -8.91 1.72
CA ILE A 140 -13.76 -9.63 0.69
C ILE A 140 -15.25 -9.25 0.72
N GLU A 141 -15.85 -9.11 1.91
CA GLU A 141 -17.25 -8.64 2.03
C GLU A 141 -17.45 -7.25 1.42
N LEU A 142 -16.51 -6.33 1.67
CA LEU A 142 -16.55 -4.96 1.15
C LEU A 142 -16.16 -4.88 -0.34
N GLY A 143 -15.28 -5.77 -0.80
CA GLY A 143 -14.77 -5.80 -2.17
C GLY A 143 -14.83 -7.19 -2.81
N PRO A 144 -16.03 -7.79 -3.03
CA PRO A 144 -16.16 -9.19 -3.44
C PRO A 144 -15.70 -9.49 -4.87
N ASN A 145 -15.48 -8.45 -5.67
CA ASN A 145 -14.97 -8.54 -7.04
C ASN A 145 -13.48 -8.15 -7.16
N ARG A 146 -12.80 -7.94 -6.02
CA ARG A 146 -11.36 -7.64 -5.98
C ARG A 146 -10.59 -8.94 -5.84
N TYR A 147 -10.07 -9.47 -6.95
CA TYR A 147 -9.34 -10.73 -6.94
C TYR A 147 -8.17 -10.73 -5.94
N GLN A 148 -7.53 -9.57 -5.71
CA GLN A 148 -6.42 -9.42 -4.76
C GLN A 148 -6.82 -9.79 -3.33
N ASN A 149 -8.06 -9.53 -2.90
CA ASN A 149 -8.49 -9.84 -1.54
C ASN A 149 -8.51 -11.36 -1.30
N PHE A 150 -8.89 -12.14 -2.33
CA PHE A 150 -8.80 -13.60 -2.30
C PHE A 150 -7.35 -14.10 -2.35
N VAL A 151 -6.50 -13.48 -3.19
CA VAL A 151 -5.07 -13.83 -3.25
C VAL A 151 -4.41 -13.66 -1.88
N GLU A 152 -4.61 -12.52 -1.21
CA GLU A 152 -4.01 -12.25 0.09
C GLU A 152 -4.50 -13.22 1.18
N ARG A 153 -5.79 -13.58 1.17
CA ARG A 153 -6.32 -14.58 2.09
C ARG A 153 -5.77 -15.99 1.78
N ALA A 154 -5.61 -16.34 0.50
CA ALA A 154 -5.00 -17.59 0.09
C ALA A 154 -3.53 -17.71 0.53
N VAL A 155 -2.76 -16.61 0.50
CA VAL A 155 -1.39 -16.57 1.04
C VAL A 155 -1.41 -16.87 2.55
N THR A 156 -2.35 -16.29 3.29
CA THR A 156 -2.53 -16.58 4.73
C THR A 156 -2.86 -18.05 4.96
N TYR A 157 -3.79 -18.63 4.21
CA TYR A 157 -4.12 -20.06 4.29
C TYR A 157 -2.91 -20.95 3.96
N ALA A 158 -2.10 -20.60 2.95
CA ALA A 158 -0.90 -21.33 2.59
C ALA A 158 0.13 -21.36 3.73
N LEU A 159 0.36 -20.23 4.42
CA LEU A 159 1.26 -20.17 5.58
C LEU A 159 0.75 -21.01 6.76
N MET A 160 -0.56 -21.21 6.86
CA MET A 160 -1.18 -22.09 7.86
C MET A 160 -1.24 -23.57 7.43
N GLY A 161 -0.89 -23.91 6.19
CA GLY A 161 -1.03 -25.26 5.64
C GLY A 161 -2.49 -25.66 5.33
N ARG A 162 -3.41 -24.69 5.24
CA ARG A 162 -4.83 -24.86 4.91
C ARG A 162 -5.02 -24.91 3.38
N GLU A 163 -4.61 -26.03 2.78
CA GLU A 163 -4.53 -26.16 1.31
C GLU A 163 -5.90 -26.16 0.60
N GLU A 164 -6.97 -26.66 1.24
CA GLU A 164 -8.31 -26.68 0.64
C GLU A 164 -8.88 -25.27 0.53
N GLU A 165 -8.82 -24.49 1.61
CA GLU A 165 -9.29 -23.10 1.65
C GLU A 165 -8.48 -22.20 0.73
N LYS A 166 -7.15 -22.38 0.71
CA LYS A 166 -6.26 -21.73 -0.26
C LYS A 166 -6.69 -22.03 -1.69
N ALA A 167 -6.93 -23.30 -2.03
CA ALA A 167 -7.31 -23.68 -3.40
C ALA A 167 -8.65 -23.04 -3.82
N ALA A 168 -9.60 -22.93 -2.89
CA ALA A 168 -10.88 -22.25 -3.13
C ALA A 168 -10.67 -20.75 -3.44
N ASP A 169 -9.86 -20.06 -2.65
CA ASP A 169 -9.59 -18.62 -2.86
C ASP A 169 -8.79 -18.36 -4.15
N VAL A 170 -7.82 -19.22 -4.47
CA VAL A 170 -7.09 -19.14 -5.76
C VAL A 170 -8.04 -19.33 -6.93
N ALA A 171 -8.94 -20.32 -6.87
CA ALA A 171 -9.92 -20.54 -7.92
C ALA A 171 -10.83 -19.31 -8.12
N ARG A 172 -11.27 -18.70 -7.02
CA ARG A 172 -12.10 -17.48 -7.06
C ARG A 172 -11.34 -16.28 -7.62
N ALA A 173 -10.07 -16.11 -7.25
CA ALA A 173 -9.22 -15.05 -7.78
C ALA A 173 -9.05 -15.17 -9.31
N ILE A 174 -8.78 -16.39 -9.81
CA ILE A 174 -8.62 -16.66 -11.25
C ILE A 174 -9.94 -16.47 -12.01
N GLU A 175 -11.08 -16.83 -11.42
CA GLU A 175 -12.39 -16.56 -12.02
C GLU A 175 -12.62 -15.06 -12.21
N LEU A 176 -12.27 -14.24 -11.22
CA LEU A 176 -12.39 -12.78 -11.28
C LEU A 176 -11.37 -12.14 -12.23
N ASN A 177 -10.15 -12.68 -12.28
CA ASN A 177 -9.10 -12.21 -13.17
C ASN A 177 -8.18 -13.37 -13.61
N PRO A 178 -8.39 -13.96 -14.79
CA PRO A 178 -7.55 -15.06 -15.27
C PRO A 178 -6.05 -14.73 -15.35
N GLY A 179 -5.69 -13.44 -15.49
CA GLY A 179 -4.31 -12.98 -15.53
C GLY A 179 -3.56 -13.09 -14.19
N CYS A 180 -4.25 -13.33 -13.06
CA CYS A 180 -3.61 -13.44 -11.75
C CYS A 180 -3.11 -14.86 -11.42
N ALA A 181 -3.26 -15.82 -12.33
CA ALA A 181 -2.86 -17.22 -12.11
C ALA A 181 -1.38 -17.37 -11.73
N SER A 182 -0.49 -16.54 -12.30
CA SER A 182 0.94 -16.53 -11.97
C SER A 182 1.21 -16.06 -10.54
N MET A 183 0.47 -15.05 -10.06
CA MET A 183 0.60 -14.52 -8.70
C MET A 183 0.10 -15.54 -7.66
N CYS A 184 -0.92 -16.32 -8.00
CA CYS A 184 -1.45 -17.37 -7.13
C CYS A 184 -0.49 -18.59 -6.98
N ALA A 185 0.50 -18.70 -7.88
CA ALA A 185 1.44 -19.82 -7.92
C ALA A 185 2.79 -19.55 -7.22
N GLN A 186 3.04 -18.31 -6.80
CA GLN A 186 4.27 -17.89 -6.11
C GLN A 186 3.87 -17.13 -4.83
N PRO A 187 4.08 -17.68 -3.63
CA PRO A 187 4.04 -16.87 -2.42
C PRO A 187 5.28 -15.97 -2.40
N ASP A 188 5.25 -14.83 -3.08
CA ASP A 188 6.25 -13.77 -2.93
C ASP A 188 6.01 -13.05 -1.60
N ASP A 189 6.44 -13.66 -0.50
CA ASP A 189 6.48 -13.03 0.82
C ASP A 189 7.52 -13.75 1.69
N GLN A 190 8.77 -13.76 1.20
CA GLN A 190 9.89 -14.04 2.09
C GLN A 190 10.01 -12.81 3.01
N PRO A 191 9.81 -12.94 4.33
CA PRO A 191 9.95 -11.80 5.23
C PRO A 191 11.36 -11.22 5.06
N PRO A 192 11.55 -9.88 5.18
CA PRO A 192 12.88 -9.31 5.19
C PRO A 192 13.73 -10.08 6.20
N GLY A 193 14.88 -10.57 5.74
CA GLY A 193 15.72 -11.49 6.51
C GLY A 193 15.90 -10.98 7.93
N ARG A 194 15.52 -11.81 8.91
CA ARG A 194 15.84 -11.52 10.31
C ARG A 194 17.36 -11.28 10.38
N PRO A 195 17.85 -10.16 10.93
CA PRO A 195 19.26 -10.08 11.26
C PRO A 195 19.57 -11.20 12.25
N ASP A 196 20.59 -12.01 11.93
CA ASP A 196 21.06 -13.05 12.84
C ASP A 196 21.42 -12.42 14.20
N PRO A 197 21.00 -13.03 15.33
CA PRO A 197 21.47 -12.58 16.63
C PRO A 197 22.98 -12.85 16.72
N ALA A 198 23.76 -11.77 16.86
CA ALA A 198 25.15 -11.82 17.30
C ALA A 198 25.25 -12.21 18.78
#